data_AF-A0A955FD54-F1
#
_entry.id   AF-A0A955FD54-F1
#
_cell.length_a   1.000
_cell.length_b   1.000
_cell.length_c   1.000
_cell.angle_alpha   90.00
_cell.angle_beta   90.00
_cell.angle_gamma   90.00
#
_symmetry.space_group_name_H-M   'P 1'
#
loop_
_entity.id
_entity.type
_entity.pdbx_description
1 polymer ?
#
loop_
_entity_poly.entity_id
_entity_poly.type
_entity_poly.pdbx_seq_one_letter_code
_entity_poly.pdbx_strand_id
1 'polypeptide(L)'
;MSTKSPLAFSRQNILQFFYYNLGGVVFFASGYLVFILLYGALHWHWLIAKAIADLAGWALNYLVQHYLAFKHNAREQGHRKVLKKYVPFSLFNILLDYAIVGGLKWVGVSPFVGLWIAAIFFTFWKWFWYKYWVFEHRQLGS
;
A
#
# COMPACT_ATOMS: atom_id res chain seq x y z
N MET A 1 4.91 21.04 35.63
CA MET A 1 3.89 20.10 35.12
C MET A 1 3.42 20.62 33.77
N SER A 2 3.91 20.06 32.65
CA SER A 2 3.52 20.48 31.30
C SER A 2 2.45 19.55 30.78
N THR A 3 1.20 20.01 30.76
CA THR A 3 0.06 19.32 30.16
C THR A 3 0.27 19.25 28.64
N LYS A 4 0.65 18.08 28.11
CA LYS A 4 0.60 17.84 26.67
C LYS A 4 -0.88 17.66 26.30
N SER A 5 -1.39 18.56 25.45
CA SER A 5 -2.77 18.50 24.99
C SER A 5 -3.01 17.18 24.23
N PRO A 6 -4.09 16.44 24.52
CA PRO A 6 -4.44 15.29 23.71
C PRO A 6 -4.87 15.80 22.33
N LEU A 7 -4.24 15.27 21.27
CA LEU A 7 -4.68 15.42 19.85
C LEU A 7 -4.36 16.74 19.12
N ALA A 8 -3.16 17.30 19.26
CA ALA A 8 -2.65 18.22 18.23
C ALA A 8 -2.05 17.40 17.07
N PHE A 9 -2.71 17.37 15.90
CA PHE A 9 -2.08 16.85 14.67
C PHE A 9 -0.89 17.77 14.33
N SER A 10 0.33 17.27 14.47
CA SER A 10 1.51 18.02 14.04
C SER A 10 1.47 18.18 12.51
N ARG A 11 1.99 19.31 11.98
CA ARG A 11 2.14 19.50 10.52
C ARG A 11 2.86 18.32 9.84
N GLN A 12 3.76 17.65 10.57
CA GLN A 12 4.48 16.47 10.10
C GLN A 12 3.57 15.26 9.88
N ASN A 13 2.60 15.00 10.77
CA ASN A 13 1.66 13.88 10.62
C ASN A 13 0.74 14.06 9.40
N ILE A 14 0.34 15.29 9.12
CA ILE A 14 -0.49 15.63 7.95
C ILE A 14 0.33 15.41 6.67
N LEU A 15 1.55 15.94 6.60
CA LEU A 15 2.44 15.74 5.45
C LEU A 15 2.75 14.26 5.20
N GLN A 16 2.98 13.50 6.27
CA GLN A 16 3.20 12.05 6.20
C GLN A 16 1.99 11.30 5.63
N PHE A 17 0.76 11.71 5.99
CA PHE A 17 -0.46 11.16 5.38
C PHE A 17 -0.53 11.43 3.87
N PHE A 18 -0.20 12.66 3.44
CA PHE A 18 -0.20 13.00 2.02
C PHE A 18 0.87 12.23 1.23
N TYR A 19 2.09 12.13 1.76
CA TYR A 19 3.14 11.34 1.11
C TYR A 19 2.83 9.84 1.08
N TYR A 20 2.16 9.32 2.12
CA TYR A 20 1.66 7.95 2.12
C TYR A 20 0.68 7.71 0.96
N ASN A 21 -0.31 8.60 0.80
CA ASN A 21 -1.28 8.52 -0.29
C ASN A 21 -0.62 8.71 -1.65
N LEU A 22 0.37 9.61 -1.76
CA LEU A 22 1.17 9.76 -2.97
C LEU A 22 1.84 8.45 -3.36
N GLY A 23 2.42 7.72 -2.39
CA GLY A 23 2.98 6.39 -2.63
C GLY A 23 1.93 5.39 -3.13
N GLY A 24 0.71 5.43 -2.57
CA GLY A 24 -0.43 4.63 -3.05
C GLY A 24 -0.87 4.98 -4.48
N VAL A 25 -0.86 6.27 -4.85
CA VAL A 25 -1.16 6.71 -6.22
C VAL A 25 -0.06 6.26 -7.18
N VAL A 26 1.21 6.42 -6.81
CA VAL A 26 2.36 5.97 -7.61
C VAL A 26 2.31 4.45 -7.80
N PHE A 27 2.04 3.70 -6.73
CA PHE A 27 1.80 2.25 -6.77
C PHE A 27 0.77 1.88 -7.83
N PHE A 28 -0.43 2.47 -7.73
CA PHE A 28 -1.54 2.14 -8.59
C PHE A 28 -1.30 2.55 -10.03
N ALA A 29 -0.89 3.80 -10.28
CA ALA A 29 -0.69 4.31 -11.63
C ALA A 29 0.38 3.52 -12.39
N SER A 30 1.52 3.25 -11.77
CA SER A 30 2.60 2.48 -12.40
C SER A 30 2.20 1.03 -12.66
N GLY A 31 1.61 0.35 -11.67
CA GLY A 31 1.12 -1.02 -11.85
C GLY A 31 0.03 -1.09 -12.93
N TYR A 32 -0.89 -0.14 -12.96
CA TYR A 32 -1.96 -0.09 -13.95
C TYR A 32 -1.43 0.12 -15.37
N LEU A 33 -0.45 1.00 -15.57
CA LEU A 33 0.19 1.22 -16.87
C LEU A 33 0.92 -0.04 -17.35
N VAL A 34 1.70 -0.68 -16.48
CA VAL A 34 2.37 -1.96 -16.80
C VAL A 34 1.34 -3.03 -17.15
N PHE A 35 0.23 -3.10 -16.40
CA PHE A 35 -0.83 -4.05 -16.67
C PHE A 35 -1.52 -3.79 -18.03
N ILE A 36 -1.80 -2.53 -18.37
CA ILE A 36 -2.33 -2.15 -19.71
C ILE A 36 -1.39 -2.64 -20.80
N LEU A 37 -0.09 -2.41 -20.65
CA LEU A 37 0.89 -2.85 -21.64
C LEU A 37 0.89 -4.38 -21.79
N LEU A 38 1.02 -5.11 -20.68
CA LEU A 38 1.17 -6.57 -20.72
C LEU A 38 -0.13 -7.31 -21.07
N TYR A 39 -1.22 -6.99 -20.37
CA TYR A 39 -2.51 -7.66 -20.57
C TYR A 39 -3.29 -7.07 -21.75
N GLY A 40 -3.30 -5.75 -21.88
CA GLY A 40 -4.06 -5.06 -22.92
C GLY A 40 -3.39 -5.11 -24.29
N ALA A 41 -2.12 -4.70 -24.38
CA ALA A 41 -1.42 -4.60 -25.66
C ALA A 41 -0.70 -5.89 -26.08
N LEU A 42 -0.03 -6.57 -25.14
CA LEU A 42 0.70 -7.81 -25.43
C LEU A 42 -0.14 -9.09 -25.24
N HIS A 43 -1.39 -8.95 -24.77
CA HIS A 43 -2.33 -10.06 -24.55
C HIS A 43 -1.80 -11.19 -23.64
N TRP A 44 -0.92 -10.87 -22.70
CA TRP A 44 -0.40 -11.85 -21.74
C TRP A 44 -1.52 -12.36 -20.83
N HIS A 45 -1.33 -13.55 -20.26
CA HIS A 45 -2.27 -14.06 -19.27
C HIS A 45 -2.31 -13.11 -18.06
N TRP A 46 -3.53 -12.75 -17.62
CA TRP A 46 -3.77 -11.71 -16.60
C TRP A 46 -2.99 -11.94 -15.30
N LEU A 47 -2.77 -13.19 -14.88
CA LEU A 47 -1.98 -13.50 -13.69
C LEU A 47 -0.52 -13.04 -13.81
N ILE A 48 0.12 -13.32 -14.96
CA ILE A 48 1.52 -12.97 -15.19
C ILE A 48 1.65 -11.45 -15.37
N ALA A 49 0.76 -10.86 -16.16
CA ALA A 49 0.69 -9.41 -16.32
C ALA A 49 0.51 -8.69 -14.98
N LYS A 50 -0.37 -9.22 -14.11
CA LYS A 50 -0.62 -8.67 -12.77
C LYS A 50 0.59 -8.82 -11.85
N ALA A 51 1.24 -9.98 -11.84
CA ALA A 51 2.43 -10.19 -11.01
C ALA A 51 3.54 -9.18 -11.34
N ILE A 52 3.80 -8.94 -12.62
CA ILE A 52 4.81 -7.97 -13.05
C ILE A 52 4.38 -6.53 -12.74
N ALA A 53 3.11 -6.20 -12.95
CA ALA A 53 2.54 -4.91 -12.57
C ALA A 53 2.67 -4.64 -11.06
N ASP A 54 2.38 -5.64 -10.23
CA ASP A 54 2.48 -5.54 -8.77
C ASP A 54 3.94 -5.33 -8.34
N LEU A 55 4.90 -6.05 -8.94
CA LEU A 55 6.32 -5.85 -8.67
C LEU A 55 6.78 -4.41 -8.99
N ALA A 56 6.38 -3.88 -10.14
CA ALA A 56 6.69 -2.51 -10.54
C ALA A 56 6.09 -1.48 -9.57
N GLY A 57 4.80 -1.64 -9.24
CA GLY A 57 4.12 -0.79 -8.28
C GLY A 57 4.77 -0.85 -6.90
N TRP A 58 5.06 -2.05 -6.40
CA TRP A 58 5.67 -2.26 -5.09
C TRP A 58 7.04 -1.59 -4.99
N ALA A 59 7.88 -1.74 -6.02
CA ALA A 59 9.19 -1.12 -6.07
C ALA A 59 9.09 0.41 -5.95
N LEU A 60 8.22 1.04 -6.76
CA LEU A 60 8.06 2.50 -6.76
C LEU A 60 7.41 3.01 -5.47
N ASN A 61 6.40 2.29 -4.94
CA ASN A 61 5.79 2.63 -3.67
C ASN A 61 6.82 2.58 -2.54
N TYR A 62 7.66 1.53 -2.49
CA TYR A 62 8.71 1.42 -1.49
C TYR A 62 9.64 2.64 -1.52
N LEU A 63 10.05 3.11 -2.70
CA LEU A 63 10.88 4.31 -2.82
C LEU A 63 10.18 5.55 -2.24
N VAL A 64 8.90 5.76 -2.55
CA VAL A 64 8.12 6.88 -2.01
C VAL A 64 7.96 6.77 -0.49
N GLN A 65 7.60 5.60 0.02
CA GLN A 65 7.40 5.43 1.45
C GLN A 65 8.71 5.58 2.23
N HIS A 66 9.81 5.02 1.72
CA HIS A 66 11.11 5.01 2.38
C HIS A 66 11.79 6.38 2.36
N TYR A 67 11.81 7.05 1.20
CA TYR A 67 12.57 8.30 1.03
C TYR A 67 11.76 9.56 1.28
N LEU A 68 10.43 9.51 1.17
CA LEU A 68 9.55 10.68 1.35
C LEU A 68 8.69 10.53 2.61
N ALA A 69 7.77 9.56 2.64
CA ALA A 69 6.71 9.54 3.65
C ALA A 69 7.21 9.23 5.07
N PHE A 70 8.17 8.32 5.23
CA PHE A 70 8.61 7.81 6.53
C PHE A 70 10.12 7.96 6.77
N LYS A 71 10.80 8.89 6.09
CA LYS A 71 12.26 9.03 6.12
C LYS A 71 12.87 9.01 7.54
N HIS A 72 12.29 9.74 8.50
CA HIS A 72 12.77 9.74 9.90
C HIS A 72 12.35 8.48 10.66
N ASN A 73 11.07 8.10 10.58
CA ASN A 73 10.53 6.95 11.31
C ASN A 73 11.16 5.61 10.89
N ALA A 74 11.46 5.45 9.60
CA ALA A 74 12.13 4.27 9.04
C ALA A 74 13.57 4.13 9.56
N ARG A 75 14.23 5.25 9.88
CA ARG A 75 15.57 5.29 10.45
C ARG A 75 15.55 4.96 11.96
N GLU A 76 14.51 5.36 12.68
CA GLU A 76 14.41 5.20 14.14
C GLU A 76 13.82 3.85 14.61
N GLN A 77 12.82 3.28 13.92
CA GLN A 77 12.12 2.07 14.39
C GLN A 77 12.93 0.77 14.22
N GLY A 78 14.00 0.80 13.44
CA GLY A 78 14.78 -0.38 13.08
C GLY A 78 14.06 -1.27 12.06
N HIS A 79 14.71 -1.49 10.92
CA HIS A 79 14.15 -2.17 9.74
C HIS A 79 13.44 -3.51 10.06
N ARG A 80 14.03 -4.30 10.97
CA ARG A 80 13.59 -5.66 11.32
C ARG A 80 12.23 -5.71 12.02
N LYS A 81 11.85 -4.70 12.81
CA LYS A 81 10.59 -4.69 13.58
C LYS A 81 9.41 -4.31 12.70
N VAL A 82 9.60 -3.35 11.79
CA VAL A 82 8.61 -2.96 10.78
C VAL A 82 8.37 -4.10 9.80
N LEU A 83 9.44 -4.73 9.28
CA LEU A 83 9.33 -5.84 8.33
C LEU A 83 8.53 -7.03 8.89
N LYS A 84 8.69 -7.38 10.17
CA LYS A 84 7.96 -8.50 10.79
C LYS A 84 6.43 -8.35 10.75
N LYS A 85 5.89 -7.13 10.78
CA LYS A 85 4.45 -6.88 10.64
C LYS A 85 4.07 -6.62 9.18
N TYR A 86 4.90 -5.87 8.48
CA TYR A 86 4.62 -5.42 7.12
C TYR A 86 4.62 -6.57 6.11
N VAL A 87 5.59 -7.48 6.19
CA VAL A 87 5.73 -8.61 5.24
C VAL A 87 4.51 -9.53 5.26
N PRO A 88 4.11 -10.13 6.40
CA PRO A 88 2.95 -11.03 6.41
C PRO A 88 1.64 -10.31 6.02
N PHE A 89 1.45 -9.07 6.46
CA PHE A 89 0.27 -8.29 6.06
C PHE A 89 0.25 -8.00 4.55
N SER A 90 1.41 -7.70 3.96
CA SER A 90 1.50 -7.41 2.53
C SER A 90 1.33 -8.68 1.69
N LEU A 91 1.83 -9.83 2.14
CA LEU A 91 1.57 -11.13 1.51
C LEU A 91 0.09 -11.49 1.53
N PHE A 92 -0.58 -11.30 2.67
CA PHE A 92 -2.03 -11.49 2.78
C PHE A 92 -2.80 -10.58 1.81
N ASN A 93 -2.39 -9.32 1.69
CA ASN A 93 -3.00 -8.39 0.74
C ASN A 93 -2.82 -8.82 -0.72
N ILE A 94 -1.68 -9.45 -1.08
CA ILE A 94 -1.51 -10.00 -2.43
C ILE A 94 -2.56 -11.08 -2.69
N LEU A 95 -2.73 -12.03 -1.76
CA LEU A 95 -3.73 -13.10 -1.92
C LEU A 95 -5.15 -12.53 -2.05
N LEU A 96 -5.48 -11.56 -1.20
CA LEU A 96 -6.78 -10.91 -1.22
C LEU A 96 -7.02 -10.13 -2.53
N ASP A 97 -6.00 -9.47 -3.06
CA ASP A 97 -6.07 -8.75 -4.33
C ASP A 97 -6.32 -9.68 -5.52
N TYR A 98 -5.61 -10.82 -5.55
CA TYR A 98 -5.81 -11.83 -6.58
C TYR A 98 -7.18 -12.49 -6.46
N ALA A 99 -7.70 -12.68 -5.24
CA ALA A 99 -9.05 -13.17 -5.02
C ALA A 99 -10.11 -12.18 -5.52
N ILE A 100 -9.94 -10.87 -5.26
CA ILE A 100 -10.86 -9.84 -5.75
C ILE A 100 -10.84 -9.79 -7.28
N VAL A 101 -9.66 -9.61 -7.89
CA VAL A 101 -9.55 -9.49 -9.36
C VAL A 101 -9.96 -10.78 -10.06
N GLY A 102 -9.54 -11.93 -9.53
CA GLY A 102 -9.87 -13.25 -10.07
C GLY A 102 -11.35 -13.59 -9.92
N GLY A 103 -11.96 -13.31 -8.77
CA GLY A 103 -13.39 -13.52 -8.53
C GLY A 103 -14.25 -12.63 -9.41
N LEU A 104 -13.89 -11.35 -9.57
CA LEU A 104 -14.54 -10.43 -10.50
C LEU A 104 -14.42 -10.91 -11.95
N LYS A 105 -13.23 -11.38 -12.34
CA LYS A 105 -13.03 -11.97 -13.67
C LYS A 105 -13.91 -13.19 -13.91
N TRP A 106 -14.09 -14.04 -12.89
CA TRP A 106 -14.89 -15.24 -13.01
C TRP A 106 -16.38 -14.96 -13.27
N VAL A 107 -16.88 -13.83 -12.77
CA VAL A 107 -18.26 -13.34 -13.05
C VAL A 107 -18.34 -12.41 -14.27
N GLY A 108 -17.29 -12.35 -15.10
CA GLY A 108 -17.26 -11.63 -16.38
C GLY A 108 -16.80 -10.17 -16.31
N VAL A 109 -16.38 -9.67 -15.14
CA VAL A 109 -15.83 -8.31 -15.01
C VAL A 109 -14.41 -8.28 -15.57
N SER A 110 -14.08 -7.28 -16.39
CA SER A 110 -12.73 -7.17 -16.93
C SER A 110 -11.69 -6.99 -15.81
N PRO A 111 -10.47 -7.56 -15.95
CA PRO A 111 -9.40 -7.34 -14.98
C PRO A 111 -9.05 -5.87 -14.77
N PHE A 112 -9.23 -5.02 -15.78
CA PHE A 112 -9.04 -3.57 -15.66
C PHE A 112 -9.97 -2.96 -14.61
N VAL A 113 -11.27 -3.27 -14.67
CA VAL A 113 -12.24 -2.79 -13.69
C VAL A 113 -11.99 -3.43 -12.32
N GLY A 114 -11.59 -4.71 -12.30
CA GLY A 114 -11.19 -5.40 -11.08
C GLY A 114 -10.06 -4.71 -10.32
N LEU A 115 -9.04 -4.20 -11.03
CA LEU A 115 -7.93 -3.45 -10.41
C LEU A 115 -8.39 -2.15 -9.75
N TRP A 116 -9.32 -1.42 -10.36
CA TRP A 116 -9.88 -0.20 -9.76
C TRP A 116 -10.70 -0.52 -8.49
N ILE A 117 -11.53 -1.55 -8.55
CA ILE A 117 -12.33 -2.00 -7.38
C ILE A 117 -11.38 -2.41 -6.24
N ALA A 118 -10.35 -3.20 -6.55
CA ALA A 118 -9.35 -3.61 -5.57
C ALA A 118 -8.60 -2.39 -4.98
N ALA A 119 -8.20 -1.42 -5.80
CA ALA A 119 -7.50 -0.22 -5.34
C ALA A 119 -8.34 0.61 -4.35
N ILE A 120 -9.63 0.79 -4.64
CA ILE A 120 -10.56 1.47 -3.72
C ILE A 120 -10.64 0.71 -2.40
N PHE A 121 -10.87 -0.62 -2.46
CA PHE A 121 -10.90 -1.46 -1.26
C PHE A 121 -9.61 -1.35 -0.44
N PHE A 122 -8.44 -1.49 -1.09
CA PHE A 122 -7.15 -1.47 -0.41
C PHE A 122 -6.77 -0.10 0.14
N THR A 123 -7.30 0.98 -0.41
CA THR A 123 -7.08 2.33 0.14
C THR A 123 -7.60 2.40 1.58
N PHE A 124 -8.84 1.97 1.81
CA PHE A 124 -9.44 1.95 3.14
C PHE A 124 -8.89 0.84 4.02
N TRP A 125 -8.75 -0.37 3.46
CA TRP A 125 -8.26 -1.55 4.20
C TRP A 125 -6.83 -1.35 4.72
N LYS A 126 -5.90 -0.95 3.85
CA LYS A 126 -4.50 -0.73 4.27
C LYS A 126 -4.39 0.43 5.24
N TRP A 127 -5.15 1.51 5.03
CA TRP A 127 -5.16 2.63 5.96
C TRP A 127 -5.52 2.20 7.38
N PHE A 128 -6.60 1.42 7.53
CA PHE A 128 -7.04 0.91 8.83
C PHE A 128 -5.94 0.08 9.51
N TRP A 129 -5.41 -0.94 8.84
CA TRP A 129 -4.40 -1.82 9.41
C TRP A 129 -3.05 -1.15 9.65
N TYR A 130 -2.65 -0.22 8.79
CA TYR A 130 -1.42 0.53 8.97
C TYR A 130 -1.51 1.43 10.20
N LYS A 131 -2.64 2.11 10.40
CA LYS A 131 -2.84 3.00 11.53
C LYS A 131 -2.94 2.25 12.87
N TYR A 132 -3.72 1.17 12.92
CA TYR A 132 -4.07 0.52 14.19
C TYR A 132 -3.19 -0.68 14.55
N TRP A 133 -2.41 -1.24 13.62
CA TRP A 133 -1.64 -2.45 13.89
C TRP A 133 -0.19 -2.38 13.43
N VAL A 134 0.06 -2.05 12.16
CA VAL A 134 1.44 -2.10 11.61
C VAL A 134 2.30 -1.00 12.20
N PHE A 135 1.80 0.23 12.24
CA PHE A 135 2.49 1.41 12.79
C PHE A 135 1.86 1.93 14.07
N GLU A 136 1.15 1.05 14.80
CA GLU A 136 0.53 1.37 16.07
C GLU A 136 1.54 2.05 17.03
N HIS A 137 1.21 3.27 17.46
CA HIS A 137 1.94 3.96 18.52
C HIS A 137 1.66 3.26 19.85
N ARG A 138 2.52 2.31 20.23
CA ARG A 138 2.66 2.02 21.65
C ARG A 138 3.29 3.24 22.30
N GLN A 139 2.50 4.00 23.07
CA GLN A 139 3.07 4.80 24.15
C GLN A 139 3.83 3.81 25.03
N LEU A 140 5.15 3.76 24.87
CA LEU A 140 6.00 3.09 25.85
C LEU A 140 5.72 3.81 27.17
N GLY A 141 5.32 3.05 28.18
CA GLY A 141 4.96 3.58 29.49
C GLY A 141 6.01 4.56 30.00
N SER A 142 5.50 5.62 30.64
CA SER A 142 6.24 6.37 31.66
C SER A 142 6.83 5.43 32.71
#